data_AF-A0A942FJJ3-F1
#
_entry.id   AF-A0A942FJJ3-F1
#
_cell.length_a   1.000
_cell.length_b   1.000
_cell.length_c   1.000
_cell.angle_alpha   90.00
_cell.angle_beta   90.00
_cell.angle_gamma   90.00
#
_symmetry.space_group_name_H-M   'P 1'
#
loop_
_entity.id
_entity.type
_entity.pdbx_description
1 polymer ?
#
loop_
_entity_poly.entity_id
_entity_poly.type
_entity_poly.pdbx_seq_one_letter_code
_entity_poly.pdbx_strand_id
1 'polypeptide(L)' 'MIFSGVRCDLGEQGFSTLKHFAPHLKTMALCRHSHPNADYALPILNAEKWEGYWNHLLMNL' A
#
# COMPACT_ATOMS: atom_id res chain seq x y z
N MET A 1 4.99 -0.38 8.34
CA MET A 1 5.59 -1.00 7.14
C MET A 1 4.84 -0.52 5.91
N ILE A 2 5.54 -0.01 4.91
CA ILE A 2 4.93 0.51 3.67
C ILE A 2 5.32 -0.40 2.51
N PHE A 3 4.36 -0.92 1.76
CA PHE A 3 4.64 -1.61 0.50
C PHE A 3 4.24 -0.73 -0.68
N SER A 4 5.15 -0.58 -1.63
CA SER A 4 4.90 0.05 -2.93
C SER A 4 5.67 -0.66 -4.02
N GLY A 5 5.10 -0.72 -5.24
CA GLY A 5 5.74 -1.35 -6.41
C GLY A 5 5.88 -2.88 -6.35
N VAL A 6 5.32 -3.52 -5.32
CA VAL A 6 5.31 -4.98 -5.18
C VAL A 6 4.16 -5.57 -6.00
N ARG A 7 4.34 -6.76 -6.57
CA ARG A 7 3.23 -7.50 -7.20
C ARG A 7 2.12 -7.75 -6.18
N CYS A 8 0.87 -7.61 -6.60
CA CYS A 8 -0.27 -7.61 -5.70
C CYS A 8 -0.40 -8.91 -4.89
N ASP A 9 -0.11 -10.06 -5.51
CA ASP A 9 -0.15 -11.38 -4.87
C ASP A 9 0.87 -11.50 -3.73
N LEU A 10 2.11 -11.06 -3.98
CA LEU A 10 3.17 -11.07 -2.98
C LEU A 10 2.91 -10.07 -1.86
N GLY A 11 2.41 -8.87 -2.21
CA GLY A 11 2.03 -7.86 -1.24
C GLY A 11 0.94 -8.37 -0.29
N GLU A 12 -0.09 -9.02 -0.83
CA GLU A 12 -1.21 -9.54 -0.05
C GLU A 12 -0.79 -10.64 0.93
N GLN A 13 0.08 -11.56 0.50
CA GLN A 13 0.63 -12.60 1.39
C GLN A 13 1.48 -11.99 2.51
N GLY A 14 2.29 -10.98 2.18
CA GLY A 14 3.07 -10.24 3.18
C GLY A 14 2.19 -9.52 4.19
N PHE A 15 1.16 -8.81 3.74
CA PHE A 15 0.21 -8.14 4.64
C PHE A 15 -0.57 -9.12 5.50
N SER A 16 -1.03 -10.25 4.95
CA SER A 16 -1.69 -11.30 5.73
C SER A 16 -0.79 -11.81 6.87
N THR A 17 0.50 -12.04 6.57
CA THR A 17 1.48 -12.46 7.57
C THR A 17 1.65 -11.41 8.66
N LEU A 18 1.84 -10.14 8.28
CA LEU A 18 2.03 -9.05 9.25
C LEU A 18 0.78 -8.84 10.12
N LYS A 19 -0.42 -8.94 9.55
CA LYS A 19 -1.69 -8.81 10.26
C LYS A 19 -1.86 -9.87 11.35
N HIS A 20 -1.41 -11.11 11.11
CA HIS A 20 -1.55 -12.21 12.08
C HIS A 20 -0.39 -12.28 13.07
N PHE A 21 0.85 -12.09 12.62
CA PHE A 21 2.04 -12.36 13.43
C PHE A 21 2.72 -11.10 13.98
N ALA A 22 2.39 -9.92 13.47
CA ALA A 22 2.95 -8.65 13.93
C ALA A 22 1.88 -7.53 14.01
N PRO A 23 0.79 -7.70 14.78
CA PRO A 23 -0.33 -6.74 14.84
C PRO A 23 0.04 -5.38 15.43
N HIS A 24 1.20 -5.28 16.10
CA HIS A 24 1.76 -4.03 16.61
C HIS A 24 2.37 -3.16 15.49
N LEU A 25 2.67 -3.73 14.33
CA LEU A 25 3.17 -2.99 13.17
C LEU A 25 2.01 -2.50 12.32
N LYS A 26 1.85 -1.17 12.22
CA LYS A 26 0.91 -0.58 11.28
C LYS A 26 1.41 -0.69 9.85
N THR A 27 0.52 -1.16 8.97
CA THR A 27 0.81 -1.47 7.57
C THR A 27 0.09 -0.50 6.63
N MET A 28 0.78 -0.06 5.58
CA MET A 28 0.22 0.81 4.55
C MET A 28 0.54 0.28 3.15
N ALA A 29 -0.49 0.12 2.33
CA ALA A 29 -0.36 -0.23 0.92
C ALA A 29 -0.41 1.04 0.05
N LEU A 30 0.75 1.43 -0.48
CA LEU A 30 0.87 2.46 -1.51
C LEU A 30 0.90 1.78 -2.88
N CYS A 31 -0.26 1.33 -3.34
CA CYS A 31 -0.45 0.65 -4.62
C CYS A 31 -1.73 1.16 -5.31
N ARG A 32 -1.82 0.96 -6.63
CA ARG A 32 -3.02 1.26 -7.43
C ARG A 32 -4.18 0.28 -7.20
N HIS A 33 -3.91 -0.85 -6.58
CA HIS A 33 -4.85 -1.96 -6.38
C HIS A 33 -5.25 -2.09 -4.91
N SER A 34 -6.39 -2.74 -4.67
CA SER A 34 -6.89 -3.00 -3.32
C SER A 34 -6.03 -4.01 -2.57
N HIS A 35 -5.79 -3.75 -1.28
CA HIS A 35 -5.05 -4.60 -0.36
C HIS A 35 -5.80 -4.71 0.97
N PRO A 36 -6.76 -5.64 1.12
CA PRO A 36 -7.63 -5.72 2.28
C PRO A 36 -6.93 -6.17 3.57
N ASN A 37 -5.73 -6.76 3.47
CA ASN A 37 -4.94 -7.13 4.64
C ASN A 37 -4.09 -6.01 5.22
N ALA A 38 -3.94 -4.86 4.55
CA ALA A 38 -3.25 -3.69 5.11
C ALA A 38 -4.15 -2.90 6.08
N ASP A 39 -3.56 -2.28 7.11
CA ASP A 39 -4.31 -1.36 8.01
C ASP A 39 -4.81 -0.13 7.25
N TYR A 40 -3.98 0.38 6.33
CA TYR A 40 -4.29 1.51 5.47
C TYR A 40 -3.99 1.14 4.01
N ALA A 41 -4.89 1.48 3.11
CA ALA A 41 -4.68 1.33 1.68
C ALA A 41 -5.16 2.58 0.96
N LEU A 42 -4.47 2.95 -0.11
CA LEU A 42 -5.01 3.94 -1.01
C LEU A 42 -6.28 3.40 -1.69
N PRO A 43 -7.22 4.29 -2.07
CA PRO A 43 -8.30 3.88 -2.95
C PRO A 43 -7.73 3.35 -4.27
N ILE A 44 -8.51 2.59 -5.02
CA ILE A 44 -8.09 2.14 -6.36
C ILE A 44 -7.94 3.39 -7.23
N LEU A 45 -6.71 3.63 -7.72
CA LEU A 45 -6.35 4.80 -8.51
C LEU A 45 -6.05 4.39 -9.95
N ASN A 46 -6.50 5.22 -10.92
CA ASN A 46 -6.05 5.11 -12.30
C ASN A 46 -4.61 5.63 -12.43
N ALA A 47 -3.99 5.44 -13.61
CA ALA A 47 -2.59 5.81 -13.83
C ALA A 47 -2.31 7.32 -13.61
N GLU A 48 -3.20 8.19 -14.08
CA GLU A 48 -3.06 9.64 -13.95
C GLU A 48 -3.13 10.10 -12.48
N LYS A 49 -4.14 9.65 -11.73
CA LYS A 49 -4.26 9.96 -10.29
C LYS A 49 -3.13 9.36 -9.48
N TRP A 50 -2.60 8.21 -9.91
CA TRP A 50 -1.45 7.58 -9.28
C TRP A 50 -0.20 8.45 -9.40
N GLU A 51 0.10 8.92 -10.62
CA GLU A 51 1.21 9.83 -10.87
C GLU A 51 1.05 11.15 -10.10
N GLY A 52 -0.15 11.74 -10.13
CA GLY A 52 -0.45 12.96 -9.37
C GLY A 52 -0.24 12.79 -7.86
N TYR A 53 -0.65 11.65 -7.30
CA TYR A 53 -0.43 11.33 -5.89
C TYR A 53 1.06 11.27 -5.54
N TRP A 54 1.88 10.59 -6.35
CA TRP A 54 3.33 10.52 -6.12
C TRP A 54 4.00 11.87 -6.22
N ASN A 55 3.67 12.65 -7.25
CA ASN A 55 4.23 13.99 -7.41
C ASN A 55 3.88 14.87 -6.21
N HIS A 56 2.63 14.85 -5.76
CA HIS A 56 2.22 15.59 -4.56
C HIS A 56 2.94 15.09 -3.30
N LEU A 57 3.07 13.78 -3.12
CA LEU A 57 3.77 13.20 -1.97
C LEU A 57 5.24 13.63 -1.94
N LEU A 58 5.94 13.56 -3.09
CA LEU A 58 7.35 13.91 -3.22
C LEU A 58 7.61 15.41 -3.02
N MET A 59 6.67 16.27 -3.40
CA MET A 59 6.79 17.72 -3.18
C MET A 59 6.61 18.15 -1.72
N ASN A 60 6.02 17.29 -0.88
CA ASN A 60 5.71 17.58 0.52
C ASN A 60 6.50 16.69 1.50
N LEU A 61 7.47 15.93 1.01
CA LEU A 61 8.38 15.12 1.82
C LEU A 61 9.64 15.92 2.17
#